data_AF-A0A4Q3CC62-F1
#
_entry.id   AF-A0A4Q3CC62-F1
#
_cell.length_a   1.000
_cell.length_b   1.000
_cell.length_c   1.000
_cell.angle_alpha   90.00
_cell.angle_beta   90.00
_cell.angle_gamma   90.00
#
_symmetry.space_group_name_H-M   'P 1'
#
loop_
_entity.id
_entity.type
_entity.pdbx_description
1 polymer ?
#
loop_
_entity_poly.entity_id
_entity_poly.type
_entity_poly.pdbx_seq_one_letter_code
_entity_poly.pdbx_strand_id
1 'polypeptide(L)'
;MPELVLLALGKVLGFKCSGVGEKVRWSIYATVAGEPVVFTLRKFGFAILTRKESSLDLRRVIGQLKSALRVLEEHLEPFAQAQIDEGRVTIANRFSEFDARYRFHRERADRAYRRAKRRPRRKAGAAVGFGGLADLLNHRHRAESEGFFQSTAMIDAYFSRLEHRLILLRAFVGKPLAAGELRALIREDWGDKLKRFVDVAKARDARETYARLVRVKERIRNPFAHGGMENDRGALFFHVPGVGAMPANLTRFRDSVRFKFIPVEADDHAGACEVFDAMDALLSSGDLTGPDRLLEAGIDPQFDPDSLEDYRTAIGDAAALQQFLERWAHDYDRHVNMDY
;
A
#
# COMPACT_ATOMS: atom_id res chain seq x y z
N MET A 1 -4.70 -15.68 14.53
CA MET A 1 -3.24 -15.59 14.70
C MET A 1 -2.74 -16.84 15.40
N PRO A 2 -2.15 -17.81 14.69
CA PRO A 2 -1.59 -19.03 15.27
C PRO A 2 -0.59 -18.76 16.42
N GLU A 3 0.16 -17.67 16.35
CA GLU A 3 1.19 -17.29 17.33
C GLU A 3 0.59 -16.97 18.70
N LEU A 4 -0.64 -16.43 18.75
CA LEU A 4 -1.36 -16.24 20.01
C LEU A 4 -1.73 -17.57 20.65
N VAL A 5 -2.00 -18.61 19.86
CA VAL A 5 -2.23 -19.98 20.38
C VAL A 5 -0.93 -20.53 20.97
N LEU A 6 0.21 -20.31 20.30
CA LEU A 6 1.51 -20.69 20.82
C LEU A 6 1.84 -20.01 22.14
N LEU A 7 1.59 -18.70 22.24
CA LEU A 7 1.79 -17.95 23.47
C LEU A 7 0.85 -18.46 24.59
N ALA A 8 -0.45 -18.55 24.30
CA ALA A 8 -1.44 -18.98 25.28
C ALA A 8 -1.17 -20.39 25.82
N LEU A 9 -1.06 -21.37 24.94
CA LEU A 9 -0.98 -22.77 25.35
C LEU A 9 0.45 -23.15 25.77
N GLY A 10 1.46 -22.67 25.05
CA GLY A 10 2.86 -23.05 25.29
C GLY A 10 3.52 -22.25 26.41
N LYS A 11 3.34 -20.93 26.44
CA LYS A 11 4.05 -20.05 27.39
C LYS A 11 3.24 -19.72 28.64
N VAL A 12 1.94 -19.46 28.50
CA VAL A 12 1.08 -19.14 29.65
C VAL A 12 0.62 -20.39 30.39
N LEU A 13 0.06 -21.37 29.66
CA LEU A 13 -0.41 -22.64 30.27
C LEU A 13 0.70 -23.69 30.43
N GLY A 14 1.88 -23.46 29.85
CA GLY A 14 3.04 -24.34 30.01
C GLY A 14 2.91 -25.71 29.34
N PHE A 15 2.03 -25.88 28.34
CA PHE A 15 1.91 -27.14 27.64
C PHE A 15 3.17 -27.47 26.84
N LYS A 16 3.45 -28.77 26.72
CA LYS A 16 4.62 -29.25 25.99
C LYS A 16 4.53 -28.81 24.53
N CYS A 17 5.59 -28.15 24.06
CA CYS A 17 5.71 -27.66 22.70
C CYS A 17 6.91 -28.32 22.02
N SER A 18 6.75 -28.76 20.76
CA SER A 18 7.86 -29.02 19.85
C SER A 18 8.03 -27.84 18.90
N GLY A 19 9.29 -27.54 18.56
CA GLY A 19 9.64 -26.48 17.62
C GLY A 19 9.47 -26.92 16.17
N VAL A 20 10.39 -26.44 15.33
CA VAL A 20 10.41 -26.68 13.88
C VAL A 20 10.59 -28.16 13.52
N GLY A 21 9.97 -28.56 12.41
CA GLY A 21 10.12 -29.88 11.79
C GLY A 21 9.65 -29.84 10.33
N GLU A 22 9.67 -31.00 9.65
CA GLU A 22 9.25 -31.11 8.24
C GLU A 22 7.84 -30.55 8.02
N LYS A 23 7.73 -29.42 7.31
CA LYS A 23 6.48 -28.69 7.03
C LYS A 23 5.70 -28.25 8.28
N VAL A 24 6.36 -28.16 9.44
CA VAL A 24 5.78 -27.81 10.75
C VAL A 24 6.60 -26.70 11.38
N ARG A 25 5.95 -25.60 11.78
CA ARG A 25 6.60 -24.52 12.53
C ARG A 25 6.65 -24.79 14.03
N TRP A 26 5.57 -25.31 14.58
CA TRP A 26 5.48 -25.73 15.99
C TRP A 26 4.28 -26.67 16.18
N SER A 27 4.34 -27.49 17.23
CA SER A 27 3.20 -28.30 17.70
C SER A 27 3.11 -28.27 19.22
N ILE A 28 1.90 -28.18 19.74
CA ILE A 28 1.59 -28.16 21.17
C ILE A 28 0.75 -29.38 21.49
N TYR A 29 1.20 -30.14 22.47
CA TYR A 29 0.57 -31.38 22.91
C TYR A 29 -0.20 -31.11 24.20
N ALA A 30 -1.50 -31.39 24.18
CA ALA A 30 -2.39 -31.18 25.31
C ALA A 30 -3.32 -32.38 25.51
N THR A 31 -4.01 -32.40 26.65
CA THR A 31 -5.08 -33.35 26.93
C THR A 31 -6.34 -32.55 27.26
N VAL A 32 -7.43 -32.80 26.55
CA VAL A 32 -8.73 -32.17 26.78
C VAL A 32 -9.75 -33.26 27.09
N ALA A 33 -10.39 -33.17 28.26
CA ALA A 33 -11.34 -34.18 28.73
C ALA A 33 -10.78 -35.62 28.71
N GLY A 34 -9.48 -35.78 29.01
CA GLY A 34 -8.80 -37.08 29.00
C GLY A 34 -8.34 -37.54 27.61
N GLU A 35 -8.70 -36.84 26.53
CA GLU A 35 -8.28 -37.18 25.18
C GLU A 35 -7.09 -36.32 24.70
N PRO A 36 -6.08 -36.92 24.03
CA PRO A 36 -4.95 -36.17 23.51
C PRO A 36 -5.33 -35.33 22.30
N VAL A 37 -4.88 -34.08 22.31
CA VAL A 37 -5.10 -33.08 21.27
C VAL A 37 -3.77 -32.44 20.89
N VAL A 38 -3.55 -32.22 19.60
CA VAL A 38 -2.37 -31.50 19.10
C VAL A 38 -2.80 -30.23 18.39
N PHE A 39 -2.28 -29.08 18.80
CA PHE A 39 -2.42 -27.82 18.08
C PHE A 39 -1.15 -27.59 17.28
N THR A 40 -1.23 -27.42 15.97
CA THR A 40 -0.04 -27.37 15.12
C THR A 40 -0.18 -26.32 14.02
N LEU A 41 0.91 -25.59 13.77
CA LEU A 41 1.03 -24.71 12.62
C LEU A 41 1.91 -25.38 11.56
N ARG A 42 1.29 -25.66 10.40
CA ARG A 42 1.90 -26.37 9.27
C ARG A 42 1.94 -25.49 8.03
N LYS A 43 2.66 -25.92 6.99
CA LYS A 43 2.78 -25.19 5.71
C LYS A 43 1.43 -24.74 5.16
N PHE A 44 0.41 -25.59 5.29
CA PHE A 44 -0.96 -25.32 4.80
C PHE A 44 -1.91 -24.79 5.88
N GLY A 45 -1.36 -24.19 6.93
CA GLY A 45 -2.11 -23.51 7.96
C GLY A 45 -2.19 -24.26 9.28
N PHE A 46 -2.99 -23.67 10.17
CA PHE A 46 -3.20 -24.14 11.54
C PHE A 46 -4.19 -25.30 11.59
N ALA A 47 -3.90 -26.31 12.39
CA ALA A 47 -4.76 -27.47 12.60
C ALA A 47 -4.84 -27.90 14.06
N ILE A 48 -5.99 -28.47 14.41
CA ILE A 48 -6.23 -29.15 15.67
C ILE A 48 -6.40 -30.63 15.33
N LEU A 49 -5.50 -31.47 15.81
CA LEU A 49 -5.48 -32.90 15.53
C LEU A 49 -5.96 -33.66 16.76
N THR A 50 -6.85 -34.62 16.52
CA THR A 50 -7.32 -35.59 17.51
C THR A 50 -7.11 -37.00 16.97
N ARG A 51 -7.32 -38.01 17.82
CA ARG A 51 -7.40 -39.40 17.33
C ARG A 51 -8.62 -39.56 16.43
N LYS A 52 -8.54 -40.49 15.48
CA LYS A 52 -9.64 -40.75 14.53
C LYS A 52 -10.93 -41.18 15.25
N GLU A 53 -10.79 -41.92 16.33
CA GLU A 53 -11.88 -42.44 17.17
C GLU A 53 -12.22 -41.52 18.36
N SER A 54 -11.73 -40.27 18.33
CA SER A 54 -11.95 -39.27 19.38
C SER A 54 -13.44 -38.91 19.51
N SER A 55 -13.95 -38.90 20.74
CA SER A 55 -15.30 -38.43 21.05
C SER A 55 -15.33 -36.93 21.37
N LEU A 56 -14.17 -36.27 21.31
CA LEU A 56 -13.99 -34.88 21.69
C LEU A 56 -14.76 -33.94 20.76
N ASP A 57 -15.62 -33.12 21.35
CA ASP A 57 -16.27 -32.03 20.62
C ASP A 57 -15.27 -30.90 20.32
N LEU A 58 -14.75 -30.88 19.08
CA LEU A 58 -13.86 -29.83 18.61
C LEU A 58 -14.47 -28.44 18.67
N ARG A 59 -15.80 -28.29 18.60
CA ARG A 59 -16.45 -26.96 18.72
C ARG A 59 -16.24 -26.40 20.11
N ARG A 60 -16.36 -27.24 21.13
CA ARG A 60 -16.05 -26.87 22.52
C ARG A 60 -14.59 -26.45 22.68
N VAL A 61 -13.65 -27.22 22.12
CA VAL A 61 -12.21 -26.89 22.16
C VAL A 61 -11.95 -25.53 21.53
N ILE A 62 -12.50 -25.30 20.34
CA ILE A 62 -12.35 -24.01 19.62
C ILE A 62 -12.99 -22.88 20.42
N GLY A 63 -14.15 -23.08 21.04
CA GLY A 63 -14.82 -22.09 21.88
C GLY A 63 -14.00 -21.70 23.11
N GLN A 64 -13.41 -22.69 23.78
CA GLN A 64 -12.50 -22.47 24.92
C GLN A 64 -11.23 -21.74 24.48
N LEU A 65 -10.64 -22.14 23.35
CA LEU A 65 -9.47 -21.48 22.79
C LEU A 65 -9.76 -20.01 22.48
N LYS A 66 -10.86 -19.71 21.77
CA LYS A 66 -11.29 -18.33 21.49
C LYS A 66 -11.46 -17.49 22.75
N SER A 67 -12.06 -18.08 23.79
CA SER A 67 -12.26 -17.39 25.06
C SER A 67 -10.93 -17.07 25.76
N ALA A 68 -9.98 -18.01 25.74
CA ALA A 68 -8.64 -17.81 26.28
C ALA A 68 -7.86 -16.74 25.49
N LEU A 69 -7.96 -16.77 24.15
CA LEU A 69 -7.31 -15.77 23.30
C LEU A 69 -7.83 -14.36 23.57
N ARG A 70 -9.14 -14.18 23.79
CA ARG A 70 -9.71 -12.86 24.13
C ARG A 70 -9.11 -12.29 25.43
N VAL A 71 -9.00 -13.12 26.47
CA VAL A 71 -8.39 -12.69 27.74
C VAL A 71 -6.92 -12.33 27.55
N LEU A 72 -6.20 -13.12 26.73
CA LEU A 72 -4.80 -12.85 26.44
C LEU A 72 -4.62 -11.54 25.66
N GLU A 73 -5.46 -11.27 24.67
CA GLU A 73 -5.45 -10.03 23.89
C GLU A 73 -5.59 -8.79 24.80
N GLU A 74 -6.53 -8.81 25.75
CA GLU A 74 -6.71 -7.72 26.73
C GLU A 74 -5.44 -7.43 27.55
N HIS A 75 -4.66 -8.47 27.88
CA HIS A 75 -3.41 -8.33 28.63
C HIS A 75 -2.21 -7.95 27.75
N LEU A 76 -2.26 -8.30 26.45
CA LEU A 76 -1.21 -7.97 25.50
C LEU A 76 -1.31 -6.55 24.98
N GLU A 77 -2.49 -5.94 24.98
CA GLU A 77 -2.70 -4.60 24.42
C GLU A 77 -1.74 -3.54 24.99
N PRO A 78 -1.55 -3.42 26.33
CA PRO A 78 -0.59 -2.45 26.88
C PRO A 78 0.85 -2.77 26.48
N PHE A 79 1.20 -4.05 26.38
CA PHE A 79 2.53 -4.48 25.94
C PHE A 79 2.77 -4.16 24.46
N ALA A 80 1.81 -4.45 23.59
CA ALA A 80 1.87 -4.11 22.18
C ALA A 80 2.02 -2.60 21.98
N GLN A 81 1.28 -1.81 22.75
CA GLN A 81 1.37 -0.35 22.73
C GLN A 81 2.79 0.13 23.14
N ALA A 82 3.37 -0.44 24.20
CA ALA A 82 4.76 -0.15 24.59
C ALA A 82 5.77 -0.54 23.49
N GLN A 83 5.62 -1.70 22.85
CA GLN A 83 6.49 -2.12 21.75
C GLN A 83 6.42 -1.15 20.56
N ILE A 84 5.22 -0.64 20.22
CA ILE A 84 5.04 0.38 19.18
C ILE A 84 5.78 1.67 19.53
N ASP A 85 5.66 2.14 20.77
CA ASP A 85 6.28 3.41 21.19
C ASP A 85 7.81 3.33 21.26
N GLU A 86 8.35 2.14 21.54
CA GLU A 86 9.77 1.82 21.49
C GLU A 86 10.28 1.52 20.06
N GLY A 87 9.40 1.49 19.05
CA GLY A 87 9.78 1.15 17.68
C GLY A 87 10.10 -0.33 17.45
N ARG A 88 9.80 -1.21 18.41
CA ARG A 88 10.00 -2.67 18.31
C ARG A 88 8.87 -3.32 17.51
N VAL A 89 8.75 -2.93 16.26
CA VAL A 89 7.67 -3.36 15.38
C VAL A 89 8.18 -3.69 13.99
N THR A 90 7.45 -4.59 13.33
CA THR A 90 7.61 -4.89 11.92
C THR A 90 6.44 -4.28 11.16
N ILE A 91 6.71 -3.61 10.04
CA ILE A 91 5.66 -3.17 9.12
C ILE A 91 5.70 -4.06 7.88
N ALA A 92 4.56 -4.67 7.55
CA ALA A 92 4.45 -5.50 6.35
C ALA A 92 4.70 -4.67 5.08
N ASN A 93 5.60 -5.16 4.23
CA ASN A 93 5.95 -4.54 2.96
C ASN A 93 4.94 -4.92 1.88
N ARG A 94 3.92 -4.08 1.74
CA ARG A 94 2.92 -4.13 0.67
C ARG A 94 3.24 -3.23 -0.51
N PHE A 95 4.51 -2.83 -0.69
CA PHE A 95 4.87 -1.92 -1.77
C PHE A 95 4.52 -2.50 -3.15
N SER A 96 4.85 -3.77 -3.40
CA SER A 96 4.54 -4.46 -4.65
C SER A 96 3.05 -4.52 -4.96
N GLU A 97 2.20 -4.68 -3.94
CA GLU A 97 0.74 -4.66 -4.07
C GLU A 97 0.25 -3.27 -4.52
N PHE A 98 0.71 -2.21 -3.86
CA PHE A 98 0.34 -0.84 -4.22
C PHE A 98 0.91 -0.42 -5.57
N ASP A 99 2.12 -0.87 -5.92
CA ASP A 99 2.74 -0.68 -7.22
C ASP A 99 1.95 -1.36 -8.35
N ALA A 100 1.56 -2.62 -8.17
CA ALA A 100 0.75 -3.34 -9.14
C ALA A 100 -0.58 -2.63 -9.42
N ARG A 101 -1.25 -2.11 -8.37
CA ARG A 101 -2.49 -1.32 -8.52
C ARG A 101 -2.25 -0.03 -9.31
N TYR A 102 -1.20 0.71 -8.98
CA TYR A 102 -0.82 1.93 -9.71
C TYR A 102 -0.57 1.64 -11.20
N ARG A 103 0.29 0.66 -11.51
CA ARG A 103 0.62 0.28 -12.88
C ARG A 103 -0.59 -0.20 -13.66
N PHE A 104 -1.45 -1.00 -13.03
CA PHE A 104 -2.69 -1.48 -13.65
C PHE A 104 -3.58 -0.33 -14.13
N HIS A 105 -3.80 0.68 -13.29
CA HIS A 105 -4.62 1.84 -13.65
C HIS A 105 -3.92 2.73 -14.68
N ARG A 106 -2.60 2.96 -14.54
CA ARG A 106 -1.80 3.70 -15.52
C ARG A 106 -1.93 3.10 -16.92
N GLU A 107 -1.68 1.81 -17.04
CA GLU A 107 -1.76 1.12 -18.33
C GLU A 107 -3.18 1.15 -18.93
N ARG A 108 -4.22 1.03 -18.09
CA ARG A 108 -5.61 1.12 -18.56
C ARG A 108 -5.93 2.51 -19.07
N ALA A 109 -5.51 3.56 -18.37
CA ALA A 109 -5.64 4.94 -18.83
C ALA A 109 -4.91 5.16 -20.16
N ASP A 110 -3.66 4.70 -20.28
CA ASP A 110 -2.87 4.79 -21.52
C ASP A 110 -3.55 4.10 -22.69
N ARG A 111 -4.14 2.91 -22.46
CA ARG A 111 -4.90 2.18 -23.49
C ARG A 111 -6.18 2.94 -23.87
N ALA A 112 -6.90 3.48 -22.89
CA ALA A 112 -8.14 4.21 -23.11
C ALA A 112 -7.92 5.50 -23.92
N TYR A 113 -6.94 6.33 -23.56
CA TYR A 113 -6.62 7.55 -24.31
C TYR A 113 -6.04 7.25 -25.70
N ARG A 114 -5.23 6.19 -25.86
CA ARG A 114 -4.80 5.75 -27.20
C ARG A 114 -5.97 5.30 -28.06
N ARG A 115 -6.97 4.63 -27.47
CA ARG A 115 -8.20 4.23 -28.17
C ARG A 115 -9.05 5.45 -28.56
N ALA A 116 -9.13 6.48 -27.71
CA ALA A 116 -9.82 7.73 -28.02
C ALA A 116 -9.22 8.45 -29.24
N LYS A 117 -7.89 8.38 -29.42
CA LYS A 117 -7.18 8.94 -30.58
C LYS A 117 -7.34 8.13 -31.88
N ARG A 118 -7.76 6.85 -31.79
CA ARG A 118 -7.92 5.96 -32.96
C ARG A 118 -9.28 6.15 -33.63
N ARG A 119 -9.29 6.23 -34.97
CA ARG A 119 -10.53 6.13 -35.75
C ARG A 119 -11.05 4.68 -35.70
N PRO A 120 -12.35 4.45 -35.42
CA PRO A 120 -12.95 3.12 -35.51
C PRO A 120 -12.73 2.50 -36.89
N ARG A 121 -12.52 1.18 -36.94
CA ARG A 121 -12.43 0.44 -38.22
C ARG A 121 -13.74 0.60 -38.99
N ARG A 122 -13.70 1.24 -40.16
CA ARG A 122 -14.85 1.35 -41.06
C ARG A 122 -15.09 0.01 -41.75
N LYS A 123 -16.35 -0.43 -41.84
CA LYS A 123 -16.74 -1.41 -42.86
C LYS A 123 -16.67 -0.70 -44.22
N ALA A 124 -16.03 -1.32 -45.21
CA ALA A 124 -15.95 -0.78 -46.56
C ALA A 124 -17.37 -0.60 -47.14
N GLY A 125 -17.69 0.60 -47.65
CA GLY A 125 -18.96 0.92 -48.31
C GLY A 125 -20.01 1.69 -47.47
N ALA A 126 -19.77 2.00 -46.20
CA ALA A 126 -20.75 2.77 -45.40
C ALA A 126 -20.67 4.29 -45.66
N ALA A 127 -21.74 4.87 -46.21
CA ALA A 127 -21.93 6.31 -46.33
C ALA A 127 -21.90 6.98 -44.94
N VAL A 128 -21.22 8.13 -44.81
CA VAL A 128 -21.18 8.90 -43.55
C VAL A 128 -22.49 9.66 -43.40
N GLY A 129 -23.54 8.98 -42.95
CA GLY A 129 -24.74 9.63 -42.45
C GLY A 129 -24.53 10.19 -41.04
N PHE A 130 -25.46 11.01 -40.57
CA PHE A 130 -25.49 11.58 -39.21
C PHE A 130 -25.27 10.54 -38.10
N GLY A 131 -25.80 9.32 -38.26
CA GLY A 131 -25.59 8.21 -37.33
C GLY A 131 -24.13 7.73 -37.22
N GLY A 132 -23.37 7.74 -38.32
CA GLY A 132 -21.95 7.35 -38.30
C GLY A 132 -21.04 8.37 -37.63
N LEU A 133 -21.44 9.66 -37.63
CA LEU A 133 -20.76 10.71 -36.87
C LEU A 133 -21.08 10.61 -35.37
N ALA A 134 -22.34 10.34 -35.02
CA ALA A 134 -22.76 10.13 -33.63
C ALA A 134 -22.05 8.92 -32.99
N ASP A 135 -21.91 7.80 -33.71
CA ASP A 135 -21.19 6.61 -33.22
C ASP A 135 -19.69 6.88 -33.01
N LEU A 136 -19.08 7.66 -33.90
CA LEU A 136 -17.69 8.08 -33.76
C LEU A 136 -17.47 8.93 -32.50
N LEU A 137 -18.35 9.91 -32.28
CA LEU A 137 -18.32 10.79 -31.10
C LEU A 137 -18.57 10.00 -29.81
N ASN A 138 -19.54 9.08 -29.81
CA ASN A 138 -19.85 8.23 -28.67
C ASN A 138 -18.68 7.28 -28.33
N HIS A 139 -18.05 6.67 -29.33
CA HIS A 139 -16.88 5.81 -29.10
C HIS A 139 -15.72 6.60 -28.49
N ARG A 140 -15.44 7.79 -29.03
CA ARG A 140 -14.40 8.68 -28.50
C ARG A 140 -14.71 9.10 -27.07
N HIS A 141 -15.92 9.58 -26.81
CA HIS A 141 -16.34 10.02 -25.49
C HIS A 141 -16.24 8.89 -24.45
N ARG A 142 -16.71 7.68 -24.76
CA ARG A 142 -16.55 6.52 -23.87
C ARG A 142 -15.09 6.21 -23.55
N ALA A 143 -14.22 6.30 -24.56
CA ALA A 143 -12.80 6.04 -24.38
C ALA A 143 -12.10 7.14 -23.56
N GLU A 144 -12.48 8.39 -23.73
CA GLU A 144 -11.99 9.50 -22.90
C GLU A 144 -12.49 9.39 -21.46
N SER A 145 -13.76 9.06 -21.24
CA SER A 145 -14.31 8.82 -19.90
C SER A 145 -13.65 7.65 -19.19
N GLU A 146 -13.38 6.53 -19.89
CA GLU A 146 -12.60 5.43 -19.31
C GLU A 146 -11.18 5.89 -18.95
N GLY A 147 -10.53 6.66 -19.82
CA GLY A 147 -9.22 7.27 -19.55
C GLY A 147 -9.25 8.09 -18.27
N PHE A 148 -10.22 8.99 -18.14
CA PHE A 148 -10.42 9.85 -16.98
C PHE A 148 -10.57 9.06 -15.66
N PHE A 149 -11.45 8.04 -15.64
CA PHE A 149 -11.66 7.23 -14.44
C PHE A 149 -10.40 6.45 -14.05
N GLN A 150 -9.70 5.89 -15.04
CA GLN A 150 -8.47 5.15 -14.80
C GLN A 150 -7.32 6.07 -14.35
N SER A 151 -7.20 7.29 -14.89
CA SER A 151 -6.23 8.29 -14.43
C SER A 151 -6.48 8.72 -12.99
N THR A 152 -7.74 8.92 -12.61
CA THR A 152 -8.09 9.30 -11.23
C THR A 152 -7.72 8.18 -10.26
N ALA A 153 -8.09 6.94 -10.58
CA ALA A 153 -7.72 5.76 -9.78
C ALA A 153 -6.19 5.54 -9.73
N MET A 154 -5.48 5.80 -10.84
CA MET A 154 -4.01 5.76 -10.90
C MET A 154 -3.39 6.75 -9.93
N ILE A 155 -3.87 7.99 -9.90
CA ILE A 155 -3.35 9.04 -9.02
C ILE A 155 -3.55 8.66 -7.55
N ASP A 156 -4.74 8.16 -7.19
CA ASP A 156 -5.01 7.68 -5.83
C ASP A 156 -4.12 6.51 -5.42
N ALA A 157 -3.94 5.54 -6.33
CA ALA A 157 -3.06 4.40 -6.11
C ALA A 157 -1.59 4.83 -5.95
N TYR A 158 -1.13 5.81 -6.72
CA TYR A 158 0.23 6.35 -6.61
C TYR A 158 0.47 6.98 -5.23
N PHE A 159 -0.44 7.82 -4.72
CA PHE A 159 -0.27 8.42 -3.40
C PHE A 159 -0.32 7.38 -2.27
N SER A 160 -1.13 6.34 -2.41
CA SER A 160 -1.13 5.21 -1.46
C SER A 160 0.21 4.47 -1.46
N ARG A 161 0.75 4.19 -2.65
CA ARG A 161 2.06 3.57 -2.84
C ARG A 161 3.19 4.44 -2.29
N LEU A 162 3.18 5.73 -2.60
CA LEU A 162 4.18 6.70 -2.15
C LEU A 162 4.20 6.78 -0.62
N GLU A 163 3.04 6.91 0.02
CA GLU A 163 2.96 7.01 1.47
C GLU A 163 3.49 5.74 2.16
N HIS A 164 3.13 4.56 1.64
CA HIS A 164 3.69 3.30 2.12
C HIS A 164 5.22 3.25 1.92
N ARG A 165 5.71 3.62 0.73
CA ARG A 165 7.14 3.66 0.40
C ARG A 165 7.93 4.52 1.39
N LEU A 166 7.43 5.73 1.68
CA LEU A 166 8.09 6.68 2.59
C LEU A 166 8.19 6.15 4.03
N ILE A 167 7.18 5.42 4.50
CA ILE A 167 7.22 4.79 5.83
C ILE A 167 8.30 3.70 5.86
N LEU A 168 8.34 2.81 4.86
CA LEU A 168 9.32 1.73 4.81
C LEU A 168 10.77 2.26 4.64
N LEU A 169 10.96 3.26 3.79
CA LEU A 169 12.26 3.89 3.59
C LEU A 169 12.84 4.45 4.89
N ARG A 170 12.01 4.87 5.86
CA ARG A 170 12.51 5.33 7.16
C ARG A 170 13.34 4.26 7.86
N ALA A 171 12.91 3.00 7.82
CA ALA A 171 13.66 1.90 8.42
C ALA A 171 14.92 1.62 7.61
N PHE A 172 14.79 1.51 6.29
CA PHE A 172 15.90 1.08 5.43
C PHE A 172 17.02 2.09 5.28
N VAL A 173 16.80 3.37 5.57
CA VAL A 173 17.87 4.36 5.73
C VAL A 173 18.80 4.02 6.91
N GLY A 174 18.36 3.15 7.84
CA GLY A 174 19.19 2.57 8.89
C GLY A 174 19.63 3.54 9.99
N LYS A 175 19.00 4.72 10.06
CA LYS A 175 19.25 5.68 11.15
C LYS A 175 18.43 5.30 12.38
N PRO A 176 19.00 5.32 13.60
CA PRO A 176 18.24 5.09 14.83
C PRO A 176 16.98 5.96 14.92
N LEU A 177 15.93 5.42 15.53
CA LEU A 177 14.71 6.16 15.83
C LEU A 177 14.80 6.82 17.20
N ALA A 178 14.29 8.05 17.31
CA ALA A 178 13.96 8.61 18.61
C ALA A 178 12.67 7.98 19.17
N ALA A 179 12.51 8.00 20.50
CA ALA A 179 11.30 7.50 21.16
C ALA A 179 10.05 8.20 20.60
N GLY A 180 9.03 7.42 20.21
CA GLY A 180 7.80 7.92 19.61
C GLY A 180 7.93 8.48 18.17
N GLU A 181 9.13 8.49 17.57
CA GLU A 181 9.35 9.01 16.21
C GLU A 181 8.52 8.23 15.18
N LEU A 182 8.45 6.90 15.28
CA LEU A 182 7.66 6.09 14.35
C LEU A 182 6.17 6.45 14.39
N ARG A 183 5.62 6.67 15.59
CA ARG A 183 4.22 7.11 15.76
C ARG A 183 4.00 8.50 15.14
N ALA A 184 4.94 9.42 15.35
CA ALA A 184 4.89 10.74 14.74
C ALA A 184 4.93 10.64 13.21
N LEU A 185 5.87 9.86 12.68
CA LEU A 185 6.02 9.62 11.25
C LEU A 185 4.73 9.08 10.65
N ILE A 186 4.08 8.07 11.23
CA ILE A 186 2.83 7.52 10.67
C ILE A 186 1.74 8.60 10.53
N ARG A 187 1.68 9.56 11.46
CA ARG A 187 0.67 10.63 11.49
C ARG A 187 0.98 11.85 10.62
N GLU A 188 2.24 12.01 10.20
CA GLU A 188 2.64 13.12 9.33
C GLU A 188 1.92 13.08 7.98
N ASP A 189 1.78 14.22 7.31
CA ASP A 189 1.35 14.19 5.92
C ASP A 189 2.47 13.65 5.02
N TRP A 190 2.07 13.08 3.88
CA TRP A 190 3.00 12.56 2.87
C TRP A 190 4.09 13.57 2.43
N GLY A 191 3.79 14.87 2.43
CA GLY A 191 4.70 15.91 1.98
C GLY A 191 5.83 16.13 2.99
N ASP A 192 5.49 16.18 4.27
CA ASP A 192 6.48 16.25 5.35
C ASP A 192 7.29 14.94 5.47
N LYS A 193 6.64 13.77 5.30
CA LYS A 193 7.34 12.49 5.17
C LYS A 193 8.38 12.52 4.04
N LEU A 194 7.99 13.02 2.86
CA LEU A 194 8.87 13.07 1.69
C LEU A 194 10.11 13.96 1.92
N LYS A 195 9.93 15.13 2.56
CA LYS A 195 11.01 16.08 2.85
C LYS A 195 12.09 15.49 3.79
N ARG A 196 11.80 14.41 4.52
CA ARG A 196 12.79 13.67 5.32
C ARG A 196 13.83 12.96 4.45
N PHE A 197 13.48 12.62 3.21
CA PHE A 197 14.34 11.87 2.28
C PHE A 197 14.86 12.72 1.13
N VAL A 198 14.08 13.72 0.71
CA VAL A 198 14.39 14.56 -0.44
C VAL A 198 14.56 16.02 0.00
N ASP A 199 15.77 16.57 -0.17
CA ASP A 199 16.05 17.98 0.13
C ASP A 199 15.49 18.89 -0.97
N VAL A 200 14.19 19.19 -0.87
CA VAL A 200 13.45 20.08 -1.77
C VAL A 200 13.88 21.55 -1.64
N ALA A 201 14.68 21.92 -0.63
CA ALA A 201 15.16 23.29 -0.47
C ALA A 201 16.42 23.54 -1.31
N LYS A 202 17.30 22.54 -1.41
CA LYS A 202 18.61 22.68 -2.09
C LYS A 202 18.59 22.21 -3.55
N ALA A 203 17.84 21.15 -3.87
CA ALA A 203 17.82 20.60 -5.22
C ALA A 203 16.68 21.19 -6.05
N ARG A 204 17.01 21.98 -7.09
CA ARG A 204 16.03 22.63 -7.98
C ARG A 204 15.04 21.61 -8.58
N ASP A 205 15.57 20.51 -9.11
CA ASP A 205 14.76 19.50 -9.80
C ASP A 205 13.84 18.78 -8.82
N ALA A 206 14.31 18.50 -7.60
CA ALA A 206 13.49 17.94 -6.54
C ALA A 206 12.36 18.89 -6.11
N ARG A 207 12.67 20.18 -5.96
CA ARG A 207 11.69 21.21 -5.64
C ARG A 207 10.60 21.33 -6.71
N GLU A 208 11.00 21.32 -7.97
CA GLU A 208 10.08 21.41 -9.10
C GLU A 208 9.18 20.17 -9.17
N THR A 209 9.77 18.99 -9.01
CA THR A 209 9.04 17.71 -9.01
C THR A 209 8.04 17.66 -7.85
N TYR A 210 8.45 18.05 -6.64
CA TYR A 210 7.58 18.17 -5.49
C TYR A 210 6.42 19.15 -5.73
N ALA A 211 6.70 20.34 -6.25
CA ALA A 211 5.67 21.33 -6.53
C ALA A 211 4.66 20.84 -7.59
N ARG A 212 5.12 20.12 -8.62
CA ARG A 212 4.23 19.48 -9.60
C ARG A 212 3.38 18.38 -8.96
N LEU A 213 3.96 17.58 -8.06
CA LEU A 213 3.24 16.52 -7.36
C LEU A 213 2.14 17.06 -6.44
N VAL A 214 2.41 18.15 -5.72
CA VAL A 214 1.41 18.88 -4.93
C VAL A 214 0.26 19.35 -5.82
N ARG A 215 0.56 19.94 -6.99
CA ARG A 215 -0.48 20.37 -7.94
C ARG A 215 -1.35 19.22 -8.44
N VAL A 216 -0.77 18.04 -8.74
CA VAL A 216 -1.55 16.85 -9.11
C VAL A 216 -2.50 16.45 -7.98
N LYS A 217 -2.03 16.48 -6.72
CA LYS A 217 -2.84 16.15 -5.55
C LYS A 217 -4.01 17.13 -5.37
N GLU A 218 -3.72 18.43 -5.38
CA GLU A 218 -4.71 19.47 -5.11
C GLU A 218 -5.73 19.62 -6.22
N ARG A 219 -5.30 19.52 -7.49
CA ARG A 219 -6.16 19.73 -8.65
C ARG A 219 -7.00 18.51 -9.01
N ILE A 220 -6.50 17.29 -8.74
CA ILE A 220 -7.15 16.05 -9.18
C ILE A 220 -7.55 15.21 -7.98
N ARG A 221 -6.57 14.73 -7.20
CA ARG A 221 -6.83 13.74 -6.15
C ARG A 221 -7.84 14.23 -5.11
N ASN A 222 -7.60 15.39 -4.51
CA ASN A 222 -8.42 15.90 -3.42
C ASN A 222 -9.87 16.18 -3.84
N PRO A 223 -10.14 16.87 -4.97
CA PRO A 223 -11.51 17.08 -5.44
C PRO A 223 -12.30 15.78 -5.62
N PHE A 224 -11.70 14.75 -6.23
CA PHE A 224 -12.40 13.47 -6.47
C PHE A 224 -12.51 12.60 -5.21
N ALA A 225 -11.51 12.61 -4.33
CA ALA A 225 -11.56 11.87 -3.06
C ALA A 225 -12.57 12.45 -2.06
N HIS A 226 -12.86 13.75 -2.10
CA HIS A 226 -13.80 14.43 -1.19
C HIS A 226 -15.22 14.55 -1.76
N GLY A 227 -15.60 13.66 -2.69
CA GLY A 227 -16.95 13.61 -3.27
C GLY A 227 -17.29 14.84 -4.12
N GLY A 228 -16.27 15.54 -4.61
CA GLY A 228 -16.47 16.80 -5.28
C GLY A 228 -16.98 17.89 -4.33
N MET A 229 -16.45 18.05 -3.13
CA MET A 229 -16.57 19.31 -2.40
C MET A 229 -15.15 19.87 -2.28
N GLU A 230 -14.82 20.85 -3.12
CA GLU A 230 -13.54 21.53 -3.04
C GLU A 230 -13.57 22.54 -1.88
N ASN A 231 -12.42 22.74 -1.22
CA ASN A 231 -12.26 23.78 -0.19
C ASN A 231 -12.45 25.21 -0.74
N ASP A 232 -12.53 25.37 -2.06
CA ASP A 232 -12.67 26.65 -2.76
C ASP A 232 -14.13 27.00 -3.16
N ARG A 233 -15.12 26.21 -2.71
CA ARG A 233 -16.55 26.35 -3.04
C ARG A 233 -16.92 25.98 -4.48
N GLY A 234 -16.08 25.27 -5.23
CA GLY A 234 -16.35 24.92 -6.64
C GLY A 234 -17.57 24.02 -6.91
N ALA A 235 -18.15 23.41 -5.88
CA ALA A 235 -19.39 22.65 -5.96
C ALA A 235 -20.64 23.45 -5.56
N LEU A 236 -20.46 24.67 -5.06
CA LEU A 236 -21.56 25.53 -4.64
C LEU A 236 -22.00 26.38 -5.82
N PHE A 237 -23.31 26.39 -6.06
CA PHE A 237 -23.95 27.31 -6.99
C PHE A 237 -24.82 28.28 -6.19
N PHE A 238 -24.76 29.57 -6.52
CA PHE A 238 -25.67 30.58 -5.99
C PHE A 238 -26.68 30.98 -7.07
N HIS A 239 -27.89 31.35 -6.66
CA HIS A 239 -28.97 31.68 -7.59
C HIS A 239 -29.05 33.18 -7.81
N VAL A 240 -29.00 33.60 -9.07
CA VAL A 240 -29.22 34.98 -9.50
C VAL A 240 -30.63 35.07 -10.11
N PRO A 241 -31.55 35.86 -9.52
CA PRO A 241 -32.90 36.05 -10.05
C PRO A 241 -32.87 36.49 -11.53
N GLY A 242 -33.68 35.82 -12.36
CA GLY A 242 -33.77 36.11 -13.80
C GLY A 242 -32.62 35.57 -14.67
N VAL A 243 -31.56 35.00 -14.06
CA VAL A 243 -30.40 34.45 -14.79
C VAL A 243 -30.25 32.94 -14.53
N GLY A 244 -30.38 32.49 -13.28
CA GLY A 244 -30.26 31.09 -12.90
C GLY A 244 -29.11 30.81 -11.92
N ALA A 245 -28.69 29.55 -11.85
CA ALA A 245 -27.61 29.11 -10.96
C ALA A 245 -26.24 29.46 -11.54
N MET A 246 -25.40 30.13 -10.75
CA MET A 246 -24.02 30.50 -11.10
C MET A 246 -23.03 29.86 -10.12
N PRO A 247 -21.86 29.40 -10.58
CA PRO A 247 -20.87 28.78 -9.70
C PRO A 247 -20.28 29.80 -8.73
N ALA A 248 -20.09 29.41 -7.47
CA ALA A 248 -19.59 30.29 -6.42
C ALA A 248 -18.08 30.61 -6.53
N ASN A 249 -17.33 29.87 -7.37
CA ASN A 249 -15.89 30.06 -7.60
C ASN A 249 -15.56 30.85 -8.88
N LEU A 250 -16.26 31.98 -9.09
CA LEU A 250 -16.20 32.79 -10.32
C LEU A 250 -14.78 33.21 -10.76
N THR A 251 -13.86 33.45 -9.82
CA THR A 251 -12.50 33.96 -10.11
C THR A 251 -11.45 32.88 -10.39
N ARG A 252 -11.70 31.63 -9.99
CA ARG A 252 -10.82 30.47 -10.22
C ARG A 252 -11.41 29.45 -11.19
N PHE A 253 -12.42 29.88 -11.94
CA PHE A 253 -13.20 29.05 -12.86
C PHE A 253 -12.34 28.28 -13.89
N ARG A 254 -11.22 28.86 -14.36
CA ARG A 254 -10.33 28.22 -15.34
C ARG A 254 -9.47 27.09 -14.77
N ASP A 255 -9.25 27.08 -13.46
CA ASP A 255 -8.38 26.10 -12.79
C ASP A 255 -9.15 24.89 -12.26
N SER A 256 -10.50 24.97 -12.23
CA SER A 256 -11.34 23.88 -11.74
C SER A 256 -11.53 22.82 -12.82
N VAL A 257 -11.20 21.59 -12.45
CA VAL A 257 -11.34 20.39 -13.29
C VAL A 257 -12.82 20.07 -13.63
N ARG A 258 -13.78 20.70 -12.94
CA ARG A 258 -15.20 20.30 -12.96
C ARG A 258 -16.06 21.02 -13.99
N PHE A 259 -15.54 22.12 -14.56
CA PHE A 259 -16.23 22.84 -15.65
C PHE A 259 -15.86 22.33 -17.03
N LYS A 260 -15.03 21.28 -17.11
CA LYS A 260 -14.76 20.54 -18.34
C LYS A 260 -15.64 19.29 -18.39
N PHE A 261 -16.13 18.96 -19.59
CA PHE A 261 -16.88 17.72 -19.83
C PHE A 261 -16.07 16.45 -19.49
N ILE A 262 -14.73 16.53 -19.59
CA ILE A 262 -13.78 15.50 -19.16
C ILE A 262 -12.70 16.21 -18.30
N PRO A 263 -12.71 16.03 -16.97
CA PRO A 263 -11.87 16.79 -16.03
C PRO A 263 -10.36 16.53 -16.09
N VAL A 264 -9.94 15.33 -16.50
CA VAL A 264 -8.53 14.96 -16.72
C VAL A 264 -8.43 14.53 -18.17
N GLU A 265 -7.68 15.29 -18.96
CA GLU A 265 -7.45 14.99 -20.36
C GLU A 265 -6.21 14.10 -20.53
N ALA A 266 -5.97 13.62 -21.74
CA ALA A 266 -4.80 12.78 -22.03
C ALA A 266 -3.48 13.46 -21.67
N ASP A 267 -3.38 14.78 -21.82
CA ASP A 267 -2.18 15.55 -21.51
C ASP A 267 -2.00 15.73 -19.99
N ASP A 268 -3.10 15.89 -19.24
CA ASP A 268 -3.06 15.92 -17.77
C ASP A 268 -2.63 14.56 -17.20
N HIS A 269 -3.09 13.46 -17.81
CA HIS A 269 -2.66 12.10 -17.47
C HIS A 269 -1.17 11.89 -17.74
N ALA A 270 -0.69 12.22 -18.94
CA ALA A 270 0.73 12.10 -19.29
C ALA A 270 1.60 12.95 -18.36
N GLY A 271 1.20 14.20 -18.10
CA GLY A 271 1.90 15.09 -17.18
C GLY A 271 1.93 14.57 -15.74
N ALA A 272 0.89 13.89 -15.27
CA ALA A 272 0.90 13.22 -13.97
C ALA A 272 1.86 12.03 -13.94
N CYS A 273 1.87 11.19 -14.97
CA CYS A 273 2.80 10.08 -15.10
C CYS A 273 4.26 10.54 -15.08
N GLU A 274 4.61 11.61 -15.81
CA GLU A 274 5.97 12.16 -15.81
C GLU A 274 6.41 12.62 -14.43
N VAL A 275 5.52 13.25 -13.66
CA VAL A 275 5.82 13.69 -12.29
C VAL A 275 6.06 12.51 -11.37
N PHE A 276 5.24 11.47 -11.52
CA PHE A 276 5.35 10.23 -10.77
C PHE A 276 6.66 9.49 -11.07
N ASP A 277 7.04 9.41 -12.34
CA ASP A 277 8.29 8.79 -12.78
C ASP A 277 9.50 9.59 -12.26
N ALA A 278 9.46 10.92 -12.34
CA ALA A 278 10.52 11.78 -11.80
C ALA A 278 10.66 11.64 -10.28
N MET A 279 9.54 11.56 -9.56
CA MET A 279 9.57 11.35 -8.11
C MET A 279 10.08 9.96 -7.74
N ASP A 280 9.69 8.92 -8.48
CA ASP A 280 10.21 7.57 -8.26
C ASP A 280 11.72 7.52 -8.48
N ALA A 281 12.22 8.19 -9.53
CA ALA A 281 13.64 8.30 -9.81
C ALA A 281 14.41 8.99 -8.65
N LEU A 282 13.85 10.06 -8.07
CA LEU A 282 14.46 10.70 -6.89
C LEU A 282 14.56 9.72 -5.71
N LEU A 283 13.53 8.92 -5.48
CA LEU A 283 13.46 7.95 -4.38
C LEU A 283 14.24 6.65 -4.62
N SER A 284 14.74 6.42 -5.84
CA SER A 284 15.56 5.26 -6.23
C SER A 284 17.03 5.59 -6.50
N SER A 285 17.45 6.83 -6.27
CA SER A 285 18.78 7.34 -6.66
C SER A 285 19.64 7.78 -5.48
N GLY A 286 20.95 7.88 -5.73
CA GLY A 286 21.93 8.34 -4.73
C GLY A 286 21.90 7.50 -3.46
N ASP A 287 21.82 8.17 -2.31
CA ASP A 287 21.79 7.54 -0.99
C ASP A 287 20.56 6.63 -0.77
N LEU A 288 19.51 6.78 -1.59
CA LEU A 288 18.30 5.98 -1.50
C LEU A 288 18.33 4.71 -2.36
N THR A 289 19.33 4.52 -3.23
CA THR A 289 19.42 3.31 -4.06
C THR A 289 19.49 2.02 -3.23
N GLY A 290 20.27 2.00 -2.14
CA GLY A 290 20.32 0.84 -1.23
C GLY A 290 18.99 0.58 -0.51
N PRO A 291 18.43 1.58 0.20
CA PRO A 291 17.11 1.48 0.83
C PRO A 291 15.98 1.05 -0.11
N ASP A 292 15.98 1.56 -1.33
CA ASP A 292 14.99 1.22 -2.34
C ASP A 292 15.09 -0.24 -2.80
N ARG A 293 16.30 -0.77 -2.97
CA ARG A 293 16.51 -2.19 -3.28
C ARG A 293 15.98 -3.11 -2.18
N LEU A 294 16.15 -2.76 -0.91
CA LEU A 294 15.60 -3.53 0.22
C LEU A 294 14.07 -3.55 0.17
N LEU A 295 13.48 -2.40 -0.16
CA LEU A 295 12.04 -2.24 -0.31
C LEU A 295 11.49 -3.03 -1.51
N GLU A 296 12.14 -2.98 -2.67
CA GLU A 296 11.74 -3.72 -3.87
C GLU A 296 11.90 -5.24 -3.69
N ALA A 297 12.86 -5.67 -2.89
CA ALA A 297 13.04 -7.09 -2.54
C ALA A 297 11.89 -7.66 -1.69
N GLY A 298 10.97 -6.81 -1.20
CA GLY A 298 9.82 -7.26 -0.41
C GLY A 298 10.14 -7.53 1.05
N ILE A 299 11.26 -7.01 1.57
CA ILE A 299 11.63 -7.15 2.98
C ILE A 299 10.60 -6.40 3.83
N ASP A 300 10.07 -7.06 4.87
CA ASP A 300 9.28 -6.45 5.92
C ASP A 300 10.22 -5.73 6.90
N PRO A 301 10.31 -4.38 6.90
CA PRO A 301 11.23 -3.67 7.77
C PRO A 301 10.86 -3.84 9.25
N GLN A 302 11.88 -4.13 10.04
CA GLN A 302 11.84 -4.04 11.49
C GLN A 302 12.45 -2.70 11.93
N PHE A 303 11.82 -2.05 12.89
CA PHE A 303 12.20 -0.70 13.33
C PHE A 303 12.99 -0.69 14.65
N ASP A 304 13.33 -1.85 15.19
CA ASP A 304 14.16 -1.95 16.38
C ASP A 304 15.62 -1.57 16.09
N PRO A 305 16.40 -1.15 17.10
CA PRO A 305 17.76 -0.64 16.90
C PRO A 305 18.72 -1.59 16.18
N ASP A 306 18.62 -2.90 16.44
CA ASP A 306 19.52 -3.89 15.87
C ASP A 306 19.24 -4.05 14.37
N SER A 307 17.96 -4.15 14.00
CA SER A 307 17.55 -4.23 12.60
C SER A 307 17.91 -2.98 11.79
N LEU A 308 17.77 -1.78 12.37
CA LEU A 308 18.15 -0.52 11.70
C LEU A 308 19.66 -0.48 11.41
N GLU A 309 20.47 -0.95 12.35
CA GLU A 309 21.92 -1.05 12.20
C GLU A 309 22.32 -2.10 11.14
N ASP A 310 21.61 -3.22 11.07
CA ASP A 310 21.79 -4.24 10.04
C ASP A 310 21.52 -3.66 8.64
N TYR A 311 20.42 -2.92 8.46
CA TYR A 311 20.14 -2.25 7.19
C TYR A 311 21.22 -1.23 6.84
N ARG A 312 21.64 -0.40 7.80
CA ARG A 312 22.70 0.60 7.61
C ARG A 312 24.00 -0.04 7.15
N THR A 313 24.37 -1.16 7.76
CA THR A 313 25.57 -1.93 7.41
C THR A 313 25.43 -2.54 6.02
N ALA A 314 24.28 -3.13 5.70
CA ALA A 314 24.02 -3.73 4.41
C ALA A 314 24.09 -2.70 3.26
N ILE A 315 23.48 -1.52 3.40
CA ILE A 315 23.46 -0.51 2.32
C ILE A 315 24.81 0.21 2.13
N GLY A 316 25.73 0.11 3.10
CA GLY A 316 27.03 0.79 3.04
C GLY A 316 28.00 0.22 2.01
N ASP A 317 27.78 -1.03 1.57
CA ASP A 317 28.60 -1.70 0.56
C ASP A 317 27.73 -2.54 -0.39
N ALA A 318 28.06 -2.52 -1.68
CA ALA A 318 27.24 -3.20 -2.70
C ALA A 318 27.25 -4.73 -2.55
N ALA A 319 28.39 -5.31 -2.13
CA ALA A 319 28.49 -6.75 -1.89
C ALA A 319 27.79 -7.14 -0.59
N ALA A 320 27.91 -6.34 0.46
CA ALA A 320 27.17 -6.51 1.70
C ALA A 320 25.65 -6.48 1.49
N LEU A 321 25.16 -5.52 0.69
CA LEU A 321 23.74 -5.43 0.33
C LEU A 321 23.27 -6.69 -0.41
N GLN A 322 24.04 -7.15 -1.39
CA GLN A 322 23.70 -8.34 -2.15
C GLN A 322 23.66 -9.60 -1.27
N GLN A 323 24.65 -9.77 -0.39
CA GLN A 323 24.65 -10.88 0.57
C GLN A 323 23.49 -10.80 1.55
N PHE A 324 23.12 -9.60 1.99
CA PHE A 324 21.95 -9.40 2.85
C PHE A 324 20.67 -9.86 2.16
N LEU A 325 20.47 -9.44 0.90
CA LEU A 325 19.30 -9.82 0.09
C LEU A 325 19.24 -11.34 -0.14
N GLU A 326 20.37 -11.98 -0.46
CA GLU A 326 20.44 -13.43 -0.67
C GLU A 326 20.13 -14.22 0.60
N ARG A 327 20.71 -13.81 1.74
CA ARG A 327 20.39 -14.42 3.04
C ARG A 327 18.91 -14.27 3.37
N TRP A 328 18.38 -13.06 3.23
CA TRP A 328 16.97 -12.80 3.51
C TRP A 328 16.04 -13.63 2.62
N ALA A 329 16.31 -13.68 1.31
CA ALA A 329 15.51 -14.47 0.37
C ALA A 329 15.54 -15.97 0.73
N HIS A 330 16.72 -16.48 1.06
CA HIS A 330 16.88 -17.87 1.49
C HIS A 330 16.11 -18.17 2.79
N ASP A 331 16.19 -17.30 3.80
CA ASP A 331 15.47 -17.45 5.06
C ASP A 331 13.96 -17.31 4.87
N TYR A 332 13.51 -16.37 4.04
CA TYR A 332 12.11 -16.19 3.67
C TYR A 332 11.55 -17.45 3.01
N ASP A 333 12.23 -17.99 2.00
CA ASP A 333 11.84 -19.23 1.33
C ASP A 333 11.78 -20.41 2.30
N ARG A 334 12.77 -20.50 3.21
CA ARG A 334 12.80 -21.51 4.27
C ARG A 334 11.57 -21.44 5.16
N HIS A 335 11.23 -20.24 5.62
CA HIS A 335 10.10 -19.99 6.51
C HIS A 335 8.74 -20.19 5.84
N VAL A 336 8.57 -19.70 4.61
CA VAL A 336 7.32 -19.81 3.83
C VAL A 336 7.05 -21.26 3.45
N ASN A 337 8.10 -22.01 3.09
CA ASN A 337 7.96 -23.43 2.80
C ASN A 337 7.94 -24.32 4.04
N MET A 338 8.30 -23.77 5.21
CA MET A 338 8.51 -24.49 6.47
C MET A 338 9.52 -25.63 6.33
N ASP A 339 10.62 -25.35 5.63
CA ASP A 339 11.71 -26.28 5.29
C ASP A 339 12.94 -25.95 6.13
N TYR A 340 12.84 -26.17 7.43
CA TYR A 340 13.76 -25.67 8.45
C TYR A 340 15.11 -26.36 8.53
#